data_AF-A0A6J7GPN6-F1
#
_entry.id   AF-A0A6J7GPN6-F1
#
_cell.length_a   1.000
_cell.length_b   1.000
_cell.length_c   1.000
_cell.angle_alpha   90.00
_cell.angle_beta   90.00
_cell.angle_gamma   90.00
#
_symmetry.space_group_name_H-M   'P 1'
#
loop_
_entity.id
_entity.type
_entity.pdbx_description
1 polymer ?
#
loop_
_entity_poly.entity_id
_entity_poly.type
_entity_poly.pdbx_seq_one_letter_code
_entity_poly.pdbx_strand_id
1 'polypeptide(L)'
;MTEQQVADAYLAFSARAARGAVEVPEGSTARAVVADVFRSVMGPLYGKDLSQTSDSEMLDAHLYHLFPAFAPWAGTGQSLVYRWRPGPTPDTCFMDVIRMMPVPEGKERPAVAPIQRLRLEQKWTEAEGMSGLADVFEQDMANLPKVQLGLKVTAKRAKKGVSFGVYQEARMRLIHRHIDNCILEGLAADGRSADELTPFVMPQG
;
A
#
# COMPACT_ATOMS: atom_id res chain seq x y z
N MET A 1 -16.30 23.56 -3.39
CA MET A 1 -14.88 23.65 -3.80
C MET A 1 -14.88 23.72 -5.31
N THR A 2 -14.17 24.67 -5.93
CA THR A 2 -14.08 24.77 -7.40
C THR A 2 -13.14 23.72 -7.97
N GLU A 3 -13.26 23.39 -9.26
CA GLU A 3 -12.33 22.46 -9.92
C GLU A 3 -10.87 22.93 -9.80
N GLN A 4 -10.62 24.25 -9.91
CA GLN A 4 -9.30 24.81 -9.66
C GLN A 4 -8.77 24.51 -8.26
N GLN A 5 -9.62 24.64 -7.22
CA GLN A 5 -9.23 24.32 -5.84
C GLN A 5 -8.95 22.82 -5.66
N VAL A 6 -9.67 21.94 -6.37
CA VAL A 6 -9.42 20.49 -6.37
C VAL A 6 -8.06 20.19 -7.00
N ALA A 7 -7.77 20.76 -8.18
CA ALA A 7 -6.50 20.56 -8.87
C ALA A 7 -5.32 21.07 -8.03
N ASP A 8 -5.43 22.29 -7.48
CA ASP A 8 -4.43 22.88 -6.59
C ASP A 8 -4.13 21.98 -5.40
N ALA A 9 -5.17 21.49 -4.72
CA ALA A 9 -5.04 20.65 -3.53
C ALA A 9 -4.39 19.30 -3.86
N TYR A 10 -4.81 18.66 -4.96
CA TYR A 10 -4.25 17.38 -5.39
C TYR A 10 -2.78 17.52 -5.79
N LEU A 11 -2.41 18.55 -6.56
CA LEU A 11 -1.03 18.77 -7.00
C LEU A 11 -0.10 19.17 -5.85
N ALA A 12 -0.61 19.91 -4.86
CA ALA A 12 0.13 20.20 -3.62
C ALA A 12 0.42 18.91 -2.84
N PHE A 13 -0.54 17.98 -2.74
CA PHE A 13 -0.34 16.70 -2.06
C PHE A 13 0.59 15.76 -2.83
N SER A 14 0.31 15.53 -4.12
CA SER A 14 0.95 14.49 -4.93
C SER A 14 2.34 14.88 -5.46
N ALA A 15 2.53 16.15 -5.80
CA ALA A 15 3.75 16.65 -6.45
C ALA A 15 4.43 17.79 -5.68
N ARG A 16 3.88 18.21 -4.52
CA ARG A 16 4.33 19.40 -3.77
C ARG A 16 4.36 20.66 -4.64
N ALA A 17 3.47 20.74 -5.63
CA ALA A 17 3.40 21.87 -6.54
C ALA A 17 2.82 23.11 -5.84
N ALA A 18 3.22 24.29 -6.30
CA ALA A 18 2.62 25.54 -5.84
C ALA A 18 1.16 25.66 -6.31
N ARG A 19 0.36 26.42 -5.57
CA ARG A 19 -1.01 26.75 -5.96
C ARG A 19 -1.02 27.48 -7.31
N GLY A 20 -1.93 27.11 -8.21
CA GLY A 20 -2.01 27.68 -9.55
C GLY A 20 -0.91 27.22 -10.50
N ALA A 21 -0.19 26.14 -10.18
CA ALA A 21 0.79 25.54 -11.08
C ALA A 21 0.16 25.07 -12.41
N VAL A 22 -1.16 24.81 -12.40
CA VAL A 22 -1.95 24.41 -13.55
C VAL A 22 -3.29 25.15 -13.50
N GLU A 23 -3.73 25.70 -14.63
CA GLU A 23 -5.08 26.25 -14.76
C GLU A 23 -6.05 25.16 -15.22
N VAL A 24 -7.22 25.11 -14.59
CA VAL A 24 -8.33 24.26 -15.03
C VAL A 24 -9.23 25.10 -15.94
N PRO A 25 -9.30 24.82 -17.26
CA PRO A 25 -10.12 25.60 -18.18
C PRO A 25 -11.61 25.50 -17.85
N GLU A 26 -12.37 26.52 -18.26
CA GLU A 26 -13.83 26.49 -18.13
C GLU A 26 -14.42 25.27 -18.86
N GLY A 27 -15.38 24.59 -18.20
CA GLY A 27 -15.99 23.36 -18.72
C GLY A 27 -15.15 22.08 -18.58
N SER A 28 -13.91 22.18 -18.10
CA SER A 28 -13.07 21.01 -17.78
C SER A 28 -13.22 20.57 -16.32
N THR A 29 -12.68 19.40 -15.99
CA THR A 29 -12.61 18.91 -14.61
C THR A 29 -11.16 18.87 -14.13
N ALA A 30 -10.97 19.06 -12.83
CA ALA A 30 -9.68 18.94 -12.16
C ALA A 30 -9.03 17.58 -12.43
N ARG A 31 -9.84 16.51 -12.40
CA ARG A 31 -9.37 15.15 -12.62
C ARG A 31 -8.74 14.99 -14.01
N ALA A 32 -9.44 15.40 -15.06
CA ALA A 32 -8.93 15.27 -16.43
C ALA A 32 -7.65 16.09 -16.62
N VAL A 33 -7.66 17.34 -16.16
CA VAL A 33 -6.50 18.25 -16.28
C VAL A 33 -5.28 17.72 -15.52
N VAL A 34 -5.45 17.26 -14.29
CA VAL A 34 -4.35 16.70 -13.50
C VAL A 34 -3.84 15.38 -14.11
N ALA A 35 -4.72 14.54 -14.65
CA ALA A 35 -4.31 13.31 -15.34
C ALA A 35 -3.44 13.63 -16.57
N ASP A 36 -3.82 14.63 -17.36
CA ASP A 36 -3.05 15.08 -18.52
C ASP A 36 -1.68 15.65 -18.12
N VAL A 37 -1.62 16.42 -17.03
CA VAL A 37 -0.35 16.89 -16.46
C VAL A 37 0.55 15.69 -16.12
N PHE A 38 0.01 14.68 -15.43
CA PHE A 38 0.78 13.48 -15.10
C PHE A 38 1.24 12.73 -16.36
N ARG A 39 0.38 12.53 -17.37
CA ARG A 39 0.78 11.91 -18.64
C ARG A 39 1.91 12.67 -19.32
N SER A 40 1.81 14.01 -19.36
CA SER A 40 2.81 14.86 -20.02
C SER A 40 4.19 14.82 -19.36
N VAL A 41 4.24 14.66 -18.03
CA VAL A 41 5.50 14.57 -17.26
C VAL A 41 6.05 13.15 -17.27
N MET A 42 5.19 12.15 -17.06
CA MET A 42 5.60 10.77 -16.87
C MET A 42 5.91 10.05 -18.18
N GLY A 43 5.21 10.36 -19.27
CA GLY A 43 5.46 9.74 -20.57
C GLY A 43 6.91 9.87 -21.04
N PRO A 44 7.48 11.09 -21.07
CA PRO A 44 8.89 11.31 -21.38
C PRO A 44 9.84 10.65 -20.36
N LEU A 45 9.53 10.75 -19.06
CA LEU A 45 10.35 10.14 -18.00
C LEU A 45 10.46 8.62 -18.15
N TYR A 46 9.37 7.98 -18.56
CA TYR A 46 9.29 6.54 -18.76
C TYR A 46 9.67 6.09 -20.16
N GLY A 47 9.84 7.02 -21.11
CA GLY A 47 10.01 6.68 -22.52
C GLY A 47 8.84 5.83 -23.03
N LYS A 48 7.61 6.21 -22.68
CA LYS A 48 6.37 5.52 -23.07
C LYS A 48 5.28 6.50 -23.47
N ASP A 49 4.50 6.12 -24.47
CA ASP A 49 3.23 6.80 -24.75
C ASP A 49 2.18 6.42 -23.70
N LEU A 50 1.71 7.43 -22.96
CA LEU A 50 0.66 7.30 -21.94
C LEU A 50 -0.65 7.95 -22.38
N SER A 51 -0.77 8.41 -23.63
CA SER A 51 -1.94 9.13 -24.15
C SER A 51 -3.24 8.33 -24.04
N GLN A 52 -3.16 7.00 -24.09
CA GLN A 52 -4.30 6.09 -23.96
C GLN A 52 -4.46 5.49 -22.54
N THR A 53 -3.57 5.83 -21.61
CA THR A 53 -3.69 5.35 -20.21
C THR A 53 -4.84 6.09 -19.54
N SER A 54 -5.72 5.40 -18.81
CA SER A 54 -6.90 6.03 -18.22
C SER A 54 -6.55 7.01 -17.08
N ASP A 55 -7.42 8.00 -16.81
CA ASP A 55 -7.23 8.93 -15.68
C ASP A 55 -7.08 8.18 -14.35
N SER A 56 -7.80 7.06 -14.23
CA SER A 56 -7.78 6.22 -13.03
C SER A 56 -6.41 5.56 -12.84
N GLU A 57 -5.81 5.00 -13.88
CA GLU A 57 -4.47 4.43 -13.81
C GLU A 57 -3.38 5.49 -13.58
N MET A 58 -3.63 6.74 -13.94
CA MET A 58 -2.71 7.85 -13.68
C MET A 58 -2.82 8.39 -12.25
N LEU A 59 -4.02 8.46 -11.68
CA LEU A 59 -4.28 9.24 -10.47
C LEU A 59 -4.73 8.46 -9.24
N ASP A 60 -5.38 7.30 -9.41
CA ASP A 60 -6.04 6.61 -8.31
C ASP A 60 -5.13 5.59 -7.62
N ALA A 61 -5.38 5.40 -6.32
CA ALA A 61 -4.70 4.48 -5.44
C ALA A 61 -5.27 3.05 -5.55
N HIS A 62 -4.87 2.30 -6.58
CA HIS A 62 -5.32 0.92 -6.77
C HIS A 62 -4.47 -0.09 -5.99
N LEU A 63 -4.64 -0.14 -4.67
CA LEU A 63 -3.97 -1.14 -3.84
C LEU A 63 -4.71 -2.48 -3.85
N TYR A 64 -4.04 -3.51 -4.38
CA TYR A 64 -4.49 -4.89 -4.25
C TYR A 64 -3.86 -5.55 -3.04
N HIS A 65 -4.60 -6.46 -2.38
CA HIS A 65 -4.06 -7.32 -1.33
C HIS A 65 -4.14 -8.77 -1.82
N LEU A 66 -2.98 -9.34 -2.11
CA LEU A 66 -2.82 -10.72 -2.51
C LEU A 66 -2.31 -11.50 -1.30
N PHE A 67 -3.11 -12.46 -0.88
CA PHE A 67 -2.74 -13.40 0.16
C PHE A 67 -1.48 -14.20 -0.27
N PRO A 68 -0.49 -14.44 0.61
CA PRO A 68 -0.53 -14.19 2.05
C PRO A 68 -0.14 -12.78 2.50
N ALA A 69 0.74 -12.09 1.78
CA ALA A 69 1.33 -10.84 2.27
C ALA A 69 1.98 -10.00 1.15
N PHE A 70 1.32 -9.90 0.01
CA PHE A 70 1.81 -9.15 -1.16
C PHE A 70 0.78 -8.10 -1.56
N ALA A 71 1.18 -6.82 -1.66
CA ALA A 71 0.26 -5.73 -1.94
C ALA A 71 0.85 -4.76 -2.98
N PRO A 72 0.62 -5.02 -4.28
CA PRO A 72 1.00 -4.12 -5.35
C PRO A 72 -0.02 -3.00 -5.51
N TRP A 73 0.48 -1.78 -5.71
CA TRP A 73 -0.27 -0.65 -6.23
C TRP A 73 -0.28 -0.77 -7.75
N ALA A 74 -1.47 -1.00 -8.31
CA ALA A 74 -1.66 -0.88 -9.74
C ALA A 74 -1.78 0.59 -10.15
N GLY A 75 -1.49 0.86 -11.41
CA GLY A 75 -1.46 2.20 -11.96
C GLY A 75 -0.05 2.63 -12.35
N THR A 76 -0.01 3.49 -13.36
CA THR A 76 1.22 4.04 -13.94
C THR A 76 1.77 5.17 -13.08
N GLY A 77 0.89 5.92 -12.40
CA GLY A 77 1.23 7.09 -11.59
C GLY A 77 2.11 6.80 -10.38
N GLN A 78 1.86 5.66 -9.71
CA GLN A 78 2.54 5.27 -8.47
C GLN A 78 2.74 3.76 -8.41
N SER A 79 3.75 3.24 -9.11
CA SER A 79 4.04 1.80 -9.10
C SER A 79 4.89 1.42 -7.87
N LEU A 80 4.21 1.20 -6.75
CA LEU A 80 4.77 0.70 -5.49
C LEU A 80 4.32 -0.73 -5.25
N VAL A 81 5.18 -1.53 -4.65
CA VAL A 81 4.83 -2.89 -4.24
C VAL A 81 5.31 -3.12 -2.81
N TYR A 82 4.41 -3.63 -1.98
CA TYR A 82 4.72 -4.02 -0.61
C TYR A 82 4.69 -5.54 -0.48
N ARG A 83 5.62 -6.07 0.31
CA ARG A 83 5.60 -7.46 0.72
C ARG A 83 6.01 -7.59 2.17
N TRP A 84 5.24 -8.34 2.95
CA TRP A 84 5.60 -8.66 4.34
C TRP A 84 6.01 -10.11 4.45
N ARG A 85 7.20 -10.36 5.00
CA ARG A 85 7.71 -11.72 5.25
C ARG A 85 7.86 -11.93 6.75
N PRO A 86 7.38 -13.04 7.32
CA PRO A 86 7.56 -13.33 8.74
C PRO A 86 9.02 -13.25 9.17
N GLY A 87 9.25 -12.69 10.35
CA GLY A 87 10.54 -12.69 11.02
C GLY A 87 10.70 -13.91 11.94
N PRO A 88 11.76 -13.92 12.78
CA PRO A 88 12.01 -15.01 13.73
C PRO A 88 10.98 -15.10 14.86
N THR A 89 10.20 -14.04 15.11
CA THR A 89 9.15 -14.01 16.13
C THR A 89 7.86 -13.42 15.57
N PRO A 90 6.70 -13.65 16.21
CA PRO A 90 5.44 -12.98 15.84
C PRO A 90 5.48 -11.44 15.93
N ASP A 91 6.53 -10.86 16.52
CA ASP A 91 6.71 -9.41 16.66
C ASP A 91 7.54 -8.78 15.56
N THR A 92 8.08 -9.59 14.65
CA THR A 92 9.03 -9.14 13.65
C THR A 92 8.61 -9.60 12.27
N CYS A 93 8.81 -8.73 11.29
CA CYS A 93 8.66 -9.06 9.88
C CYS A 93 9.66 -8.25 9.07
N PHE A 94 9.90 -8.69 7.84
CA PHE A 94 10.52 -7.86 6.82
C PHE A 94 9.42 -7.19 6.01
N MET A 95 9.45 -5.87 5.93
CA MET A 95 8.65 -5.10 4.99
C MET A 95 9.54 -4.74 3.80
N ASP A 96 9.31 -5.41 2.67
CA ASP A 96 9.97 -5.05 1.41
C ASP A 96 9.13 -3.95 0.75
N VAL A 97 9.76 -2.84 0.38
CA VAL A 97 9.17 -1.76 -0.43
C VAL A 97 9.90 -1.71 -1.76
N ILE A 98 9.18 -1.92 -2.85
CA ILE A 98 9.74 -2.00 -4.19
C ILE A 98 9.10 -0.90 -5.03
N ARG A 99 9.93 0.01 -5.55
CA ARG A 99 9.52 0.98 -6.57
C ARG A 99 9.77 0.36 -7.94
N MET A 100 8.71 0.33 -8.75
CA MET A 100 8.79 -0.19 -10.11
C MET A 100 8.62 0.98 -11.09
N MET A 101 9.23 0.83 -12.26
CA MET A 101 8.99 1.71 -13.41
C MET A 101 8.79 0.83 -14.65
N PRO A 102 7.98 1.27 -15.62
CA PRO A 102 7.88 0.55 -16.87
C PRO A 102 9.26 0.50 -17.58
N VAL A 103 9.52 -0.61 -18.26
CA VAL A 103 10.69 -0.69 -19.16
C VAL A 103 10.39 0.19 -20.38
N PRO A 104 11.25 1.16 -20.73
CA PRO A 104 11.04 2.02 -21.89
C PRO A 104 10.96 1.21 -23.20
N GLU A 105 10.23 1.74 -24.19
CA GLU A 105 10.05 1.03 -25.45
C GLU A 105 11.38 0.78 -26.18
N GLY A 106 11.56 -0.43 -26.70
CA GLY A 106 12.79 -0.85 -27.39
C GLY A 106 14.04 -0.95 -26.50
N LYS A 107 13.92 -0.81 -25.18
CA LYS A 107 15.05 -1.02 -24.24
C LYS A 107 14.99 -2.40 -23.60
N GLU A 108 16.15 -2.95 -23.29
CA GLU A 108 16.24 -4.16 -22.51
C GLU A 108 15.81 -3.91 -21.06
N ARG A 109 15.24 -4.94 -20.42
CA ARG A 109 14.88 -4.88 -19.01
C ARG A 109 16.17 -4.71 -18.18
N PRO A 110 16.24 -3.71 -17.28
CA PRO A 110 17.42 -3.53 -16.46
C PRO A 110 17.64 -4.71 -15.50
N ALA A 111 18.87 -4.87 -15.04
CA ALA A 111 19.19 -5.78 -13.95
C ALA A 111 18.41 -5.38 -12.68
N VAL A 112 18.25 -6.34 -11.76
CA VAL A 112 17.58 -6.11 -10.47
C VAL A 112 18.30 -5.00 -9.70
N ALA A 113 17.53 -4.06 -9.14
CA ALA A 113 18.08 -2.98 -8.34
C ALA A 113 18.77 -3.54 -7.07
N PRO A 114 19.85 -2.89 -6.58
CA PRO A 114 20.46 -3.25 -5.30
C PRO A 114 19.44 -3.19 -4.16
N ILE A 115 19.55 -4.13 -3.23
CA ILE A 115 18.69 -4.17 -2.04
C ILE A 115 19.40 -3.46 -0.89
N GLN A 116 18.84 -2.35 -0.44
CA GLN A 116 19.21 -1.75 0.83
C GLN A 116 18.33 -2.34 1.94
N ARG A 117 18.96 -2.91 2.98
CA ARG A 117 18.27 -3.48 4.12
C ARG A 117 18.51 -2.63 5.36
N LEU A 118 17.44 -2.04 5.87
CA LEU A 118 17.44 -1.32 7.15
C LEU A 118 17.28 -2.30 8.32
N ARG A 119 17.89 -1.96 9.46
CA ARG A 119 17.62 -2.59 10.76
C ARG A 119 16.48 -1.86 11.49
N LEU A 120 15.95 -2.45 12.56
CA LEU A 120 14.76 -1.94 13.26
C LEU A 120 14.97 -0.54 13.86
N GLU A 121 16.20 -0.23 14.25
CA GLU A 121 16.62 1.05 14.82
C GLU A 121 16.94 2.12 13.76
N GLN A 122 17.02 1.74 12.49
CA GLN A 122 17.32 2.66 11.40
C GLN A 122 16.04 3.29 10.88
N LYS A 123 16.16 4.53 10.42
CA LYS A 123 15.08 5.29 9.83
C LYS A 123 14.89 4.92 8.36
N TRP A 124 13.65 4.88 7.90
CA TRP A 124 13.29 4.87 6.49
C TRP A 124 13.84 6.06 5.72
N THR A 125 14.11 7.19 6.37
CA THR A 125 14.79 8.33 5.73
C THR A 125 16.26 8.06 5.40
N GLU A 126 16.85 6.98 5.94
CA GLU A 126 18.16 6.47 5.51
C GLU A 126 18.08 5.63 4.22
N ALA A 127 16.88 5.24 3.77
CA ALA A 127 16.72 4.48 2.53
C ALA A 127 16.86 5.37 1.29
N GLU A 128 17.81 5.00 0.42
CA GLU A 128 18.06 5.70 -0.84
C GLU A 128 16.87 5.55 -1.80
N GLY A 129 16.54 6.61 -2.54
CA GLY A 129 15.47 6.58 -3.54
C GLY A 129 14.04 6.58 -2.99
N MET A 130 13.86 6.70 -1.67
CA MET A 130 12.53 6.75 -1.05
C MET A 130 11.89 8.13 -1.08
N SER A 131 12.67 9.22 -1.17
CA SER A 131 12.20 10.61 -1.21
C SER A 131 11.12 10.88 -0.14
N GLY A 132 10.10 11.71 -0.41
CA GLY A 132 9.05 12.02 0.56
C GLY A 132 8.18 10.84 1.02
N LEU A 133 8.30 9.65 0.42
CA LEU A 133 7.61 8.45 0.90
C LEU A 133 8.27 7.90 2.19
N ALA A 134 9.56 8.16 2.39
CA ALA A 134 10.23 7.80 3.64
C ALA A 134 9.56 8.46 4.85
N ASP A 135 9.15 9.73 4.72
CA ASP A 135 8.46 10.47 5.79
C ASP A 135 7.12 9.85 6.17
N VAL A 136 6.43 9.22 5.21
CA VAL A 136 5.17 8.50 5.46
C VAL A 136 5.45 7.21 6.21
N PHE A 137 6.47 6.45 5.81
CA PHE A 137 6.85 5.23 6.51
C PHE A 137 7.36 5.49 7.93
N GLU A 138 8.04 6.62 8.18
CA GLU A 138 8.39 7.03 9.55
C GLU A 138 7.15 7.15 10.44
N GLN A 139 6.06 7.72 9.92
CA GLN A 139 4.81 7.85 10.66
C GLN A 139 4.20 6.47 10.96
N ASP A 140 4.21 5.56 9.98
CA ASP A 140 3.73 4.19 10.16
C ASP A 140 4.57 3.43 11.18
N MET A 141 5.90 3.51 11.11
CA MET A 141 6.81 2.83 12.06
C MET A 141 6.69 3.39 13.48
N ALA A 142 6.29 4.65 13.64
CA ALA A 142 5.96 5.21 14.95
C ALA A 142 4.63 4.68 15.52
N ASN A 143 3.76 4.12 14.68
CA ASN A 143 2.43 3.62 15.06
C ASN A 143 2.39 2.10 15.26
N LEU A 144 2.96 1.31 14.33
CA LEU A 144 2.86 -0.15 14.34
C LEU A 144 3.28 -0.81 15.67
N PRO A 145 4.39 -0.43 16.33
CA PRO A 145 4.77 -1.02 17.62
C PRO A 145 3.74 -0.76 18.73
N LYS A 146 3.05 0.39 18.68
CA LYS A 146 2.02 0.76 19.65
C LYS A 146 0.76 -0.09 19.44
N VAL A 147 0.38 -0.31 18.18
CA VAL A 147 -0.72 -1.22 17.82
C VAL A 147 -0.41 -2.64 18.32
N GLN A 148 0.79 -3.17 18.01
CA GLN A 148 1.20 -4.50 18.46
C GLN A 148 1.17 -4.64 19.99
N LEU A 149 1.67 -3.63 20.72
CA LEU A 149 1.61 -3.61 22.18
C LEU A 149 0.16 -3.61 22.68
N GLY A 150 -0.70 -2.78 22.09
CA GLY A 150 -2.13 -2.71 22.42
C GLY A 150 -2.86 -4.04 22.20
N LEU A 151 -2.55 -4.72 21.09
CA LEU A 151 -3.11 -6.05 20.78
C LEU A 151 -2.67 -7.10 21.81
N LYS A 152 -1.39 -7.12 22.20
CA LYS A 152 -0.89 -8.04 23.25
C LYS A 152 -1.53 -7.81 24.61
N VAL A 153 -1.71 -6.56 25.01
CA VAL A 153 -2.35 -6.22 26.28
C VAL A 153 -3.83 -6.61 26.24
N THR A 154 -4.50 -6.33 25.12
CA THR A 154 -5.90 -6.69 24.90
C THR A 154 -6.09 -8.20 24.87
N ALA A 155 -5.24 -8.97 24.20
CA ALA A 155 -5.33 -10.43 24.13
C ALA A 155 -5.34 -11.11 25.51
N LYS A 156 -4.65 -10.53 26.49
CA LYS A 156 -4.65 -11.04 27.88
C LYS A 156 -5.96 -10.78 28.63
N ARG A 157 -6.79 -9.83 28.18
CA ARG A 157 -7.97 -9.32 28.92
C ARG A 157 -9.28 -9.51 28.15
N ALA A 158 -9.23 -9.54 26.83
CA ALA A 158 -10.39 -9.61 25.96
C ALA A 158 -10.80 -11.07 25.77
N LYS A 159 -12.06 -11.37 26.13
CA LYS A 159 -12.64 -12.72 25.98
C LYS A 159 -12.95 -13.12 24.52
N LYS A 160 -12.87 -12.20 23.56
CA LYS A 160 -13.39 -12.38 22.17
C LYS A 160 -12.54 -11.76 21.05
N GLY A 161 -11.28 -11.41 21.28
CA GLY A 161 -10.40 -10.85 20.24
C GLY A 161 -10.59 -9.36 19.94
N VAL A 162 -10.38 -8.96 18.68
CA VAL A 162 -10.41 -7.58 18.18
C VAL A 162 -11.75 -7.26 17.52
N SER A 163 -12.33 -6.10 17.84
CA SER A 163 -13.53 -5.59 17.15
C SER A 163 -13.15 -4.80 15.90
N PHE A 164 -13.79 -5.13 14.77
CA PHE A 164 -13.58 -4.42 13.51
C PHE A 164 -14.74 -3.47 13.17
N GLY A 165 -14.43 -2.33 12.58
CA GLY A 165 -15.38 -1.39 12.02
C GLY A 165 -16.13 -1.97 10.83
N VAL A 166 -17.45 -1.79 10.80
CA VAL A 166 -18.35 -2.44 9.83
C VAL A 166 -17.97 -2.09 8.38
N TYR A 167 -17.77 -0.80 8.09
CA TYR A 167 -17.56 -0.30 6.72
C TYR A 167 -16.08 -0.26 6.31
N GLN A 168 -15.21 0.28 7.15
CA GLN A 168 -13.82 0.58 6.77
C GLN A 168 -12.89 -0.65 6.85
N GLU A 169 -13.24 -1.67 7.64
CA GLU A 169 -12.32 -2.79 7.93
C GLU A 169 -12.82 -4.13 7.36
N ALA A 170 -13.72 -4.07 6.36
CA ALA A 170 -14.23 -5.28 5.69
C ALA A 170 -13.10 -6.11 5.05
N ARG A 171 -12.09 -5.44 4.47
CA ARG A 171 -10.90 -6.10 3.89
C ARG A 171 -10.05 -6.81 4.96
N MET A 172 -9.93 -6.23 6.15
CA MET A 172 -9.23 -6.84 7.28
C MET A 172 -9.98 -8.09 7.78
N ARG A 173 -11.30 -8.02 7.92
CA ARG A 173 -12.10 -9.21 8.25
C ARG A 173 -11.95 -10.31 7.21
N LEU A 174 -11.96 -9.95 5.92
CA LEU A 174 -11.81 -10.90 4.82
C LEU A 174 -10.45 -11.63 4.88
N ILE A 175 -9.35 -10.91 5.08
CA ILE A 175 -8.02 -11.55 5.16
C ILE A 175 -7.91 -12.45 6.39
N HIS A 176 -8.44 -12.04 7.55
CA HIS A 176 -8.44 -12.87 8.75
C HIS A 176 -9.26 -14.15 8.57
N ARG A 177 -10.45 -14.08 7.94
CA ARG A 177 -11.21 -15.30 7.59
C ARG A 177 -10.44 -16.22 6.65
N HIS A 178 -9.69 -15.66 5.70
CA HIS A 178 -8.88 -16.47 4.80
C HIS A 178 -7.71 -17.14 5.54
N ILE A 179 -7.07 -16.43 6.48
CA ILE A 179 -6.06 -17.01 7.38
C ILE A 179 -6.65 -18.16 8.18
N ASP A 180 -7.82 -17.97 8.79
CA ASP A 180 -8.49 -19.01 9.58
C ASP A 180 -8.76 -20.26 8.73
N ASN A 181 -9.28 -20.08 7.50
CA ASN A 181 -9.52 -21.18 6.57
C ASN A 181 -8.23 -21.94 6.23
N CYS A 182 -7.15 -21.23 5.89
CA CYS A 182 -5.86 -21.88 5.59
C CYS A 182 -5.33 -22.67 6.80
N ILE A 183 -5.48 -22.15 8.02
CA ILE A 183 -5.06 -22.86 9.24
C ILE A 183 -5.93 -24.11 9.45
N LEU A 184 -7.26 -23.99 9.32
CA LEU A 184 -8.20 -25.09 9.47
C LEU A 184 -7.94 -26.21 8.46
N GLU A 185 -7.73 -25.86 7.19
CA GLU A 185 -7.39 -26.80 6.12
C GLU A 185 -6.07 -27.52 6.42
N GLY A 186 -5.04 -26.79 6.88
CA GLY A 186 -3.76 -27.38 7.27
C GLY A 186 -3.86 -28.33 8.46
N LEU A 187 -4.57 -27.93 9.52
CA LEU A 187 -4.80 -28.79 10.69
C LEU A 187 -5.55 -30.07 10.32
N ALA A 188 -6.59 -29.96 9.49
CA ALA A 188 -7.34 -31.12 9.01
C ALA A 188 -6.47 -32.06 8.17
N ALA A 189 -5.65 -31.52 7.26
CA ALA A 189 -4.71 -32.29 6.44
C ALA A 189 -3.68 -33.04 7.30
N ASP A 190 -3.25 -32.43 8.42
CA ASP A 190 -2.31 -33.02 9.38
C ASP A 190 -2.99 -33.93 10.43
N GLY A 191 -4.31 -34.08 10.41
CA GLY A 191 -5.06 -34.83 11.42
C GLY A 191 -5.01 -34.22 12.84
N ARG A 192 -4.81 -32.90 12.94
CA ARG A 192 -4.70 -32.14 14.20
C ARG A 192 -6.04 -31.49 14.57
N SER A 193 -6.28 -31.35 15.88
CA SER A 193 -7.49 -30.68 16.38
C SER A 193 -7.48 -29.17 16.07
N ALA A 194 -8.67 -28.61 15.82
CA ALA A 194 -8.92 -27.18 15.64
C ALA A 194 -9.39 -26.46 16.92
N ASP A 195 -9.48 -27.17 18.05
CA ASP A 195 -10.07 -26.64 19.30
C ASP A 195 -9.38 -25.36 19.80
N GLU A 196 -8.07 -25.24 19.58
CA GLU A 196 -7.31 -24.04 19.98
C GLU A 196 -7.66 -22.82 19.12
N LEU A 197 -8.09 -23.01 17.87
CA LEU A 197 -8.46 -21.94 16.96
C LEU A 197 -9.93 -21.53 17.12
N THR A 198 -10.82 -22.47 17.43
CA THR A 198 -12.28 -22.25 17.49
C THR A 198 -12.72 -20.99 18.25
N PRO A 199 -12.12 -20.62 19.40
CA PRO A 199 -12.50 -19.40 20.12
C PRO A 199 -12.15 -18.08 19.40
N PHE A 200 -11.29 -18.14 18.38
CA PHE A 200 -10.69 -16.98 17.71
C PHE A 200 -11.13 -16.84 16.25
N VAL A 201 -11.87 -17.82 15.70
CA VAL A 201 -12.32 -17.80 14.30
C VAL A 201 -13.19 -16.56 14.04
N MET A 202 -12.85 -15.85 12.97
CA MET A 202 -13.60 -14.68 12.54
C MET A 202 -15.02 -15.04 12.07
N PRO A 203 -16.06 -14.33 12.55
CA PRO A 203 -17.42 -14.51 12.06
C PRO A 203 -17.55 -14.22 10.56
N GLN A 204 -18.50 -14.90 9.91
CA GLN A 204 -18.79 -14.72 8.48
C GLN A 204 -19.51 -13.38 8.15
N GLY A 205 -20.13 -12.74 9.15
CA GLY A 205 -20.84 -11.45 9.04
C GLY A 205 -19.95 -10.21 9.02
#